data_AF-A0A7G1ICF2-F1
#
_entry.id   AF-A0A7G1ICF2-F1
#
_cell.length_a   1.000
_cell.length_b   1.000
_cell.length_c   1.000
_cell.angle_alpha   90.00
_cell.angle_beta   90.00
_cell.angle_gamma   90.00
#
_symmetry.space_group_name_H-M   'P 1'
#
loop_
_entity.id
_entity.type
_entity.pdbx_description
1 polymer ?
#
loop_
_entity_poly.entity_id
_entity_poly.type
_entity_poly.pdbx_seq_one_letter_code
_entity_poly.pdbx_strand_id
1 'polypeptide(L)'
;MFGDNNTANVSATGLGNIATIATGVGNNSGLVANSFGLENIATMATSWGDGNGTVAAGSGGAGGNIATLATVFGSGNTTTGAKAVGIGGNIATLGTVIGDGNTTVSATATGSGNIASVATAIGDKGSAEVTVFGLENIATVATSGGDSNGVSASATGAGGNIATVATAIGNGNSQVSAAAGASAPTSSPWPMPSVTTTSPPPARPESAISPPPQRFSVAATR
;
A
#
# COMPACT_ATOMS: atom_id res chain seq x y z
N MET A 1 15.02 -13.17 14.81
CA MET A 1 16.16 -12.48 15.40
C MET A 1 15.67 -11.55 16.50
N PHE A 2 16.40 -11.43 17.60
CA PHE A 2 16.11 -10.46 18.67
C PHE A 2 17.33 -9.55 18.87
N GLY A 3 17.10 -8.27 19.14
CA GLY A 3 18.15 -7.26 19.34
C GLY A 3 18.33 -6.32 18.15
N ASP A 4 19.21 -5.33 18.31
CA ASP A 4 19.44 -4.30 17.31
C ASP A 4 20.49 -4.70 16.28
N ASN A 5 20.49 -4.04 15.11
CA ASN A 5 21.47 -4.23 14.03
C ASN A 5 21.49 -5.66 13.46
N ASN A 6 20.36 -6.36 13.51
CA ASN A 6 20.27 -7.70 12.96
C ASN A 6 20.14 -7.68 11.44
N THR A 7 20.87 -8.55 10.76
CA THR A 7 20.65 -8.83 9.33
C THR A 7 20.25 -10.28 9.15
N ALA A 8 19.09 -10.52 8.54
CA ALA A 8 18.62 -11.85 8.18
C ALA A 8 18.36 -11.89 6.67
N ASN A 9 18.96 -12.86 5.99
CA ASN A 9 18.67 -13.17 4.59
C ASN A 9 18.30 -14.65 4.50
N VAL A 10 17.02 -14.92 4.32
CA VAL A 10 16.46 -16.27 4.27
C VAL A 10 16.08 -16.55 2.83
N SER A 11 16.53 -17.66 2.27
CA SER A 11 16.15 -18.02 0.90
C SER A 11 15.84 -19.49 0.74
N ALA A 12 14.94 -19.80 -0.18
CA ALA A 12 14.58 -21.16 -0.57
C ALA A 12 14.48 -21.26 -2.10
N THR A 13 14.97 -22.36 -2.67
CA THR A 13 14.87 -22.63 -4.11
C THR A 13 14.40 -24.06 -4.36
N GLY A 14 13.69 -24.27 -5.47
CA GLY A 14 13.26 -25.60 -5.91
C GLY A 14 11.75 -25.79 -5.91
N LEU A 15 11.29 -27.01 -5.60
CA LEU A 15 9.88 -27.39 -5.62
C LEU A 15 9.29 -27.28 -4.21
N GLY A 16 8.06 -26.76 -4.11
CA GLY A 16 7.33 -26.74 -2.83
C GLY A 16 7.98 -25.87 -1.76
N ASN A 17 8.30 -24.60 -2.05
CA ASN A 17 8.74 -23.65 -1.04
C ASN A 17 7.54 -23.26 -0.17
N ILE A 18 7.33 -24.02 0.92
CA ILE A 18 6.16 -23.83 1.79
C ILE A 18 6.28 -22.55 2.62
N ALA A 19 7.42 -22.35 3.29
CA ALA A 19 7.62 -21.20 4.17
C ALA A 19 9.08 -20.71 4.12
N THR A 20 9.26 -19.48 3.65
CA THR A 20 10.53 -18.74 3.69
C THR A 20 10.31 -17.45 4.47
N ILE A 21 10.73 -17.42 5.72
CA ILE A 21 10.31 -16.36 6.66
C ILE A 21 11.51 -15.75 7.37
N ALA A 22 11.60 -14.43 7.34
CA ALA A 22 12.54 -13.64 8.11
C ALA A 22 11.77 -12.77 9.12
N THR A 23 11.91 -13.06 10.42
CA THR A 23 11.28 -12.26 11.49
C THR A 23 12.34 -11.69 12.43
N GLY A 24 12.22 -10.40 12.75
CA GLY A 24 13.15 -9.68 13.61
C GLY A 24 12.41 -8.77 14.60
N VAL A 25 12.95 -8.67 15.81
CA VAL A 25 12.52 -7.72 16.84
C VAL A 25 13.73 -6.96 17.33
N GLY A 26 13.73 -5.64 17.16
CA GLY A 26 14.82 -4.72 17.48
C GLY A 26 15.03 -3.68 16.38
N ASN A 27 15.88 -2.71 16.66
CA ASN A 27 16.08 -1.54 15.82
C ASN A 27 17.18 -1.74 14.79
N ASN A 28 17.25 -0.85 13.80
CA ASN A 28 18.34 -0.80 12.81
C ASN A 28 18.61 -2.14 12.09
N SER A 29 17.58 -2.94 11.88
CA SER A 29 17.72 -4.28 11.31
C SER A 29 17.40 -4.32 9.81
N GLY A 30 17.82 -5.39 9.14
CA GLY A 30 17.51 -5.70 7.75
C GLY A 30 17.04 -7.14 7.63
N LEU A 31 15.82 -7.34 7.14
CA LEU A 31 15.19 -8.66 7.02
C LEU A 31 14.77 -8.91 5.59
N VAL A 32 15.30 -9.95 4.98
CA VAL A 32 14.99 -10.31 3.60
C VAL A 32 14.62 -11.78 3.55
N ALA A 33 13.49 -12.09 2.92
CA ALA A 33 13.03 -13.44 2.66
C ALA A 33 12.79 -13.62 1.15
N ASN A 34 13.43 -14.62 0.53
CA ASN A 34 13.30 -14.88 -0.90
C ASN A 34 12.98 -16.34 -1.24
N SER A 35 11.94 -16.60 -1.99
CA SER A 35 11.64 -17.94 -2.52
C SER A 35 11.68 -17.96 -4.04
N PHE A 36 12.23 -19.02 -4.63
CA PHE A 36 12.25 -19.21 -6.08
C PHE A 36 11.91 -20.65 -6.48
N GLY A 37 10.84 -20.87 -7.24
CA GLY A 37 10.36 -22.23 -7.48
C GLY A 37 9.09 -22.38 -8.32
N LEU A 38 8.56 -23.62 -8.33
CA LEU A 38 7.26 -23.98 -8.95
C LEU A 38 6.06 -23.76 -8.01
N GLU A 39 6.27 -23.73 -6.71
CA GLU A 39 5.26 -23.31 -5.75
C GLU A 39 5.95 -22.54 -4.64
N ASN A 40 5.54 -21.28 -4.45
CA ASN A 40 5.95 -20.48 -3.30
C ASN A 40 4.69 -20.15 -2.51
N ILE A 41 4.51 -20.82 -1.37
CA ILE A 41 3.29 -20.69 -0.58
C ILE A 41 3.37 -19.47 0.33
N ALA A 42 4.41 -19.36 1.16
CA ALA A 42 4.60 -18.24 2.07
C ALA A 42 6.05 -17.72 2.03
N THR A 43 6.21 -16.46 1.61
CA THR A 43 7.47 -15.71 1.70
C THR A 43 7.22 -14.44 2.48
N MET A 44 7.83 -14.31 3.65
CA MET A 44 7.45 -13.25 4.60
C MET A 44 8.68 -12.61 5.24
N ALA A 45 8.68 -11.29 5.30
CA ALA A 45 9.63 -10.52 6.09
C ALA A 45 8.85 -9.66 7.09
N THR A 46 9.10 -9.83 8.38
CA THR A 46 8.38 -9.11 9.44
C THR A 46 9.36 -8.51 10.44
N SER A 47 9.33 -7.18 10.59
CA SER A 47 10.14 -6.48 11.59
C SER A 47 9.28 -5.80 12.63
N TRP A 48 9.76 -5.81 13.87
CA TRP A 48 9.24 -5.00 14.96
C TRP A 48 10.37 -4.15 15.53
N GLY A 49 10.33 -2.85 15.31
CA GLY A 49 11.36 -1.91 15.74
C GLY A 49 11.56 -0.76 14.76
N ASP A 50 12.39 0.20 15.17
CA ASP A 50 12.58 1.46 14.48
C ASP A 50 13.87 1.47 13.65
N GLY A 51 13.92 2.35 12.64
CA GLY A 51 15.13 2.62 11.87
C GLY A 51 15.62 1.42 11.05
N ASN A 52 14.77 0.45 10.74
CA ASN A 52 15.16 -0.69 9.92
C ASN A 52 15.49 -0.24 8.50
N GLY A 53 16.57 -0.79 7.95
CA GLY A 53 17.01 -0.46 6.59
C GLY A 53 16.07 -1.04 5.54
N THR A 54 16.05 -2.37 5.43
CA THR A 54 15.24 -3.07 4.42
C THR A 54 14.49 -4.22 5.04
N VAL A 55 13.17 -4.24 4.89
CA VAL A 55 12.30 -5.37 5.23
C VAL A 55 11.59 -5.81 3.97
N ALA A 56 12.04 -6.90 3.36
CA ALA A 56 11.61 -7.26 2.02
C ALA A 56 11.29 -8.75 1.86
N ALA A 57 10.18 -9.04 1.19
CA ALA A 57 9.81 -10.40 0.80
C ALA A 57 9.74 -10.52 -0.72
N GLY A 58 10.43 -11.51 -1.28
CA GLY A 58 10.52 -11.75 -2.71
C GLY A 58 10.13 -13.17 -3.08
N SER A 59 9.12 -13.37 -3.91
CA SER A 59 8.80 -14.70 -4.44
C SER A 59 8.93 -14.71 -5.96
N GLY A 60 9.43 -15.81 -6.53
CA GLY A 60 9.31 -15.96 -7.96
C GLY A 60 9.58 -17.34 -8.55
N GLY A 61 9.67 -17.39 -9.88
CA GLY A 61 9.89 -18.63 -10.63
C GLY A 61 8.73 -18.97 -11.55
N ALA A 62 8.67 -20.22 -12.01
CA ALA A 62 7.62 -20.69 -12.90
C ALA A 62 6.29 -20.97 -12.17
N GLY A 63 6.31 -20.93 -10.83
CA GLY A 63 5.19 -21.24 -9.98
C GLY A 63 4.17 -20.15 -9.71
N GLY A 64 3.10 -20.55 -9.03
CA GLY A 64 2.18 -19.63 -8.34
C GLY A 64 2.79 -19.12 -7.05
N ASN A 65 2.74 -17.81 -6.84
CA ASN A 65 3.18 -17.16 -5.60
C ASN A 65 1.94 -16.86 -4.77
N ILE A 66 1.72 -17.61 -3.69
CA ILE A 66 0.47 -17.49 -2.92
C ILE A 66 0.53 -16.31 -1.97
N ALA A 67 1.51 -16.24 -1.07
CA ALA A 67 1.63 -15.17 -0.09
C ALA A 67 3.05 -14.63 -0.02
N THR A 68 3.24 -13.38 -0.46
CA THR A 68 4.50 -12.64 -0.39
C THR A 68 4.28 -11.35 0.38
N LEU A 69 4.76 -11.29 1.63
CA LEU A 69 4.39 -10.24 2.57
C LEU A 69 5.62 -9.59 3.21
N ALA A 70 5.67 -8.27 3.20
CA ALA A 70 6.64 -7.50 3.97
C ALA A 70 5.88 -6.61 4.96
N THR A 71 6.13 -6.79 6.25
CA THR A 71 5.42 -6.09 7.32
C THR A 71 6.38 -5.47 8.31
N VAL A 72 6.18 -4.20 8.64
CA VAL A 72 6.96 -3.52 9.69
C VAL A 72 6.04 -2.83 10.69
N PHE A 73 6.36 -3.00 11.96
CA PHE A 73 5.81 -2.21 13.05
C PHE A 73 6.95 -1.37 13.64
N GLY A 74 6.88 -0.06 13.45
CA GLY A 74 7.91 0.88 13.89
C GLY A 74 8.06 2.07 12.95
N SER A 75 8.89 3.01 13.37
CA SER A 75 9.08 4.32 12.75
C SER A 75 10.44 4.44 12.09
N GLY A 76 10.57 5.35 11.12
CA GLY A 76 11.84 5.71 10.48
C GLY A 76 12.46 4.60 9.63
N ASN A 77 11.68 3.63 9.15
CA ASN A 77 12.19 2.55 8.32
C ASN A 77 12.37 3.01 6.87
N THR A 78 13.45 2.56 6.22
CA THR A 78 13.85 3.09 4.91
C THR A 78 13.07 2.42 3.77
N THR A 79 12.92 1.10 3.79
CA THR A 79 12.23 0.38 2.71
C THR A 79 11.52 -0.85 3.25
N THR A 80 10.21 -0.94 3.03
CA THR A 80 9.42 -2.15 3.25
C THR A 80 8.73 -2.55 1.97
N GLY A 81 8.99 -3.75 1.46
CA GLY A 81 8.53 -4.11 0.12
C GLY A 81 8.26 -5.58 -0.10
N ALA A 82 7.10 -5.91 -0.66
CA ALA A 82 6.80 -7.26 -1.15
C ALA A 82 6.86 -7.30 -2.67
N LYS A 83 7.52 -8.32 -3.22
CA LYS A 83 7.69 -8.50 -4.67
C LYS A 83 7.42 -9.94 -5.08
N ALA A 84 6.38 -10.16 -5.88
CA ALA A 84 6.05 -11.46 -6.47
C ALA A 84 6.22 -11.42 -7.99
N VAL A 85 7.03 -12.32 -8.54
CA VAL A 85 7.28 -12.41 -9.99
C VAL A 85 7.19 -13.86 -10.44
N GLY A 86 6.17 -14.23 -11.18
CA GLY A 86 6.05 -15.56 -11.73
C GLY A 86 5.24 -15.60 -13.00
N ILE A 87 5.40 -16.68 -13.78
CA ILE A 87 4.51 -16.93 -14.93
C ILE A 87 3.11 -17.32 -14.48
N GLY A 88 2.98 -17.91 -13.28
CA GLY A 88 1.70 -18.21 -12.65
C GLY A 88 1.03 -16.98 -12.04
N GLY A 89 -0.07 -17.22 -11.32
CA GLY A 89 -0.76 -16.17 -10.58
C GLY A 89 -0.01 -15.78 -9.30
N ASN A 90 -0.04 -14.48 -8.98
CA ASN A 90 0.39 -13.95 -7.69
C ASN A 90 -0.86 -13.66 -6.86
N ILE A 91 -1.12 -14.43 -5.81
CA ILE A 91 -2.39 -14.34 -5.09
C ILE A 91 -2.39 -13.16 -4.11
N ALA A 92 -1.38 -13.07 -3.25
CA ALA A 92 -1.31 -12.05 -2.21
C ALA A 92 0.11 -11.48 -2.12
N THR A 93 0.31 -10.26 -2.63
CA THR A 93 1.55 -9.50 -2.48
C THR A 93 1.29 -8.27 -1.62
N LEU A 94 1.81 -8.21 -0.39
CA LEU A 94 1.47 -7.13 0.54
C LEU A 94 2.70 -6.47 1.16
N GLY A 95 2.79 -5.15 1.02
CA GLY A 95 3.67 -4.31 1.82
C GLY A 95 2.85 -3.60 2.89
N THR A 96 3.24 -3.69 4.17
CA THR A 96 2.53 -3.02 5.25
C THR A 96 3.51 -2.41 6.23
N VAL A 97 3.29 -1.15 6.59
CA VAL A 97 4.03 -0.51 7.67
C VAL A 97 3.08 0.25 8.57
N ILE A 98 3.34 0.17 9.87
CA ILE A 98 2.64 0.92 10.91
C ILE A 98 3.70 1.64 11.76
N GLY A 99 3.72 2.97 11.66
CA GLY A 99 4.62 3.90 12.34
C GLY A 99 4.94 5.11 11.46
N ASP A 100 5.59 6.12 12.05
CA ASP A 100 5.85 7.41 11.39
C ASP A 100 7.19 7.43 10.64
N GLY A 101 7.33 8.29 9.64
CA GLY A 101 8.59 8.57 8.96
C GLY A 101 9.11 7.40 8.11
N ASN A 102 8.24 6.48 7.71
CA ASN A 102 8.60 5.32 6.91
C ASN A 102 8.71 5.69 5.43
N THR A 103 9.90 5.65 4.85
CA THR A 103 10.14 6.32 3.55
C THR A 103 9.35 5.69 2.39
N THR A 104 9.28 4.36 2.32
CA THR A 104 8.57 3.67 1.23
C THR A 104 8.01 2.33 1.67
N VAL A 105 6.73 2.11 1.39
CA VAL A 105 6.00 0.84 1.52
C VAL A 105 5.54 0.41 0.14
N SER A 106 6.02 -0.73 -0.35
CA SER A 106 5.74 -1.18 -1.71
C SER A 106 5.16 -2.58 -1.80
N ALA A 107 4.30 -2.79 -2.80
CA ALA A 107 3.90 -4.11 -3.25
C ALA A 107 4.00 -4.18 -4.78
N THR A 108 4.72 -5.18 -5.28
CA THR A 108 4.93 -5.37 -6.71
C THR A 108 4.56 -6.79 -7.13
N ALA A 109 3.64 -6.93 -8.07
CA ALA A 109 3.28 -8.24 -8.60
C ALA A 109 3.40 -8.28 -10.13
N THR A 110 4.02 -9.32 -10.65
CA THR A 110 4.19 -9.54 -12.09
C THR A 110 3.86 -10.98 -12.44
N GLY A 111 2.84 -11.20 -13.27
CA GLY A 111 2.39 -12.55 -13.63
C GLY A 111 1.04 -12.58 -14.31
N SER A 112 0.56 -13.77 -14.70
CA SER A 112 -0.65 -13.90 -15.52
C SER A 112 -1.95 -13.65 -14.77
N GLY A 113 -1.97 -13.77 -13.44
CA GLY A 113 -3.18 -13.61 -12.63
C GLY A 113 -2.85 -13.05 -11.25
N ASN A 114 -2.73 -11.73 -11.16
CA ASN A 114 -2.47 -11.04 -9.90
C ASN A 114 -3.80 -10.80 -9.18
N ILE A 115 -4.00 -11.42 -8.02
CA ILE A 115 -5.28 -11.33 -7.30
C ILE A 115 -5.29 -10.11 -6.37
N ALA A 116 -4.38 -10.05 -5.40
CA ALA A 116 -4.33 -8.97 -4.42
C ALA A 116 -2.90 -8.45 -4.28
N SER A 117 -2.67 -7.22 -4.72
CA SER A 117 -1.44 -6.47 -4.45
C SER A 117 -1.78 -5.23 -3.65
N VAL A 118 -1.24 -5.13 -2.44
CA VAL A 118 -1.63 -4.10 -1.48
C VAL A 118 -0.41 -3.48 -0.81
N ALA A 119 -0.32 -2.15 -0.82
CA ALA A 119 0.62 -1.41 0.00
C ALA A 119 -0.16 -0.58 1.02
N THR A 120 0.20 -0.69 2.30
CA THR A 120 -0.45 0.06 3.38
C THR A 120 0.59 0.74 4.25
N ALA A 121 0.54 2.06 4.34
CA ALA A 121 1.38 2.84 5.23
C ALA A 121 0.50 3.56 6.26
N ILE A 122 0.64 3.26 7.54
CA ILE A 122 -0.09 3.96 8.61
C ILE A 122 0.92 4.73 9.46
N GLY A 123 0.87 6.05 9.40
CA GLY A 123 1.74 7.01 10.07
C GLY A 123 2.01 8.22 9.18
N ASP A 124 2.64 9.23 9.75
CA ASP A 124 2.99 10.46 9.04
C ASP A 124 4.20 10.25 8.14
N LYS A 125 4.27 10.97 7.01
CA LYS A 125 5.41 10.99 6.07
C LYS A 125 5.77 9.60 5.52
N GLY A 126 4.77 8.75 5.33
CA GLY A 126 4.83 7.45 4.68
C GLY A 126 4.35 7.45 3.24
N SER A 127 5.01 6.71 2.35
CA SER A 127 4.54 6.52 0.97
C SER A 127 4.14 5.07 0.69
N ALA A 128 2.90 4.85 0.24
CA ALA A 128 2.38 3.55 -0.16
C ALA A 128 2.30 3.43 -1.69
N GLU A 129 3.03 2.47 -2.25
CA GLU A 129 3.15 2.27 -3.69
C GLU A 129 2.80 0.83 -4.08
N VAL A 130 1.89 0.67 -5.03
CA VAL A 130 1.60 -0.62 -5.64
C VAL A 130 1.82 -0.55 -7.14
N THR A 131 2.59 -1.50 -7.67
CA THR A 131 2.79 -1.67 -9.11
C THR A 131 2.50 -3.10 -9.51
N VAL A 132 1.54 -3.30 -10.40
CA VAL A 132 1.11 -4.61 -10.88
C VAL A 132 1.18 -4.67 -12.40
N PHE A 133 1.75 -5.77 -12.92
CA PHE A 133 1.78 -6.09 -14.34
C PHE A 133 1.25 -7.51 -14.60
N GLY A 134 0.26 -7.66 -15.46
CA GLY A 134 -0.32 -8.98 -15.72
C GLY A 134 -1.42 -9.04 -16.77
N LEU A 135 -1.85 -10.27 -17.09
CA LEU A 135 -3.02 -10.45 -17.97
C LEU A 135 -4.30 -10.09 -17.23
N GLU A 136 -4.42 -10.45 -15.95
CA GLU A 136 -5.57 -10.07 -15.13
C GLU A 136 -5.08 -9.61 -13.77
N ASN A 137 -5.55 -8.43 -13.37
CA ASN A 137 -5.23 -7.82 -12.09
C ASN A 137 -6.54 -7.53 -11.36
N ILE A 138 -6.81 -8.26 -10.28
CA ILE A 138 -8.10 -8.16 -9.59
C ILE A 138 -8.10 -6.97 -8.64
N ALA A 139 -7.18 -6.90 -7.68
CA ALA A 139 -7.10 -5.84 -6.69
C ALA A 139 -5.68 -5.27 -6.59
N THR A 140 -5.53 -3.99 -6.93
CA THR A 140 -4.32 -3.19 -6.79
C THR A 140 -4.64 -2.02 -5.88
N VAL A 141 -4.19 -2.08 -4.62
CA VAL A 141 -4.65 -1.15 -3.58
C VAL A 141 -3.48 -0.51 -2.84
N ALA A 142 -3.28 0.79 -3.01
CA ALA A 142 -2.37 1.56 -2.19
C ALA A 142 -3.18 2.37 -1.17
N THR A 143 -2.83 2.28 0.10
CA THR A 143 -3.49 3.05 1.16
C THR A 143 -2.45 3.68 2.07
N SER A 144 -2.63 4.95 2.39
CA SER A 144 -1.87 5.61 3.44
C SER A 144 -2.80 6.34 4.42
N GLY A 145 -2.45 6.32 5.70
CA GLY A 145 -3.17 7.03 6.76
C GLY A 145 -2.20 7.80 7.64
N GLY A 146 -2.43 9.09 7.85
CA GLY A 146 -1.50 10.04 8.46
C GLY A 146 -1.29 11.25 7.56
N ASP A 147 -0.45 12.18 8.00
CA ASP A 147 -0.20 13.43 7.29
C ASP A 147 1.03 13.31 6.36
N SER A 148 1.01 14.06 5.26
CA SER A 148 2.16 14.23 4.35
C SER A 148 2.60 12.94 3.64
N ASN A 149 1.63 12.12 3.24
CA ASN A 149 1.87 10.84 2.59
C ASN A 149 1.83 10.93 1.05
N GLY A 150 2.52 10.00 0.39
CA GLY A 150 2.41 9.75 -1.05
C GLY A 150 1.70 8.41 -1.31
N VAL A 151 0.74 8.36 -2.23
CA VAL A 151 -0.01 7.14 -2.52
C VAL A 151 -0.11 6.91 -4.02
N SER A 152 0.35 5.77 -4.50
CA SER A 152 0.30 5.39 -5.91
C SER A 152 -0.12 3.94 -6.08
N ALA A 153 -1.15 3.68 -6.90
CA ALA A 153 -1.56 2.35 -7.30
C ALA A 153 -1.58 2.28 -8.83
N SER A 154 -0.79 1.38 -9.41
CA SER A 154 -0.67 1.18 -10.85
C SER A 154 -0.92 -0.27 -11.21
N ALA A 155 -1.89 -0.52 -12.09
CA ALA A 155 -2.17 -1.83 -12.64
C ALA A 155 -2.12 -1.77 -14.18
N THR A 156 -1.27 -2.57 -14.78
CA THR A 156 -1.05 -2.57 -16.22
C THR A 156 -1.02 -3.98 -16.80
N GLY A 157 -1.31 -4.10 -18.09
CA GLY A 157 -1.08 -5.31 -18.86
C GLY A 157 -2.18 -5.61 -19.87
N ALA A 158 -2.15 -6.80 -20.47
CA ALA A 158 -2.91 -7.08 -21.69
C ALA A 158 -4.41 -7.39 -21.46
N GLY A 159 -4.83 -7.71 -20.24
CA GLY A 159 -6.24 -7.94 -19.93
C GLY A 159 -6.78 -7.02 -18.84
N GLY A 160 -7.80 -7.49 -18.12
CA GLY A 160 -8.64 -6.65 -17.27
C GLY A 160 -7.95 -6.25 -15.96
N ASN A 161 -8.00 -4.96 -15.63
CA ASN A 161 -7.75 -4.46 -14.28
C ASN A 161 -9.10 -4.23 -13.61
N ILE A 162 -9.47 -5.03 -12.60
CA ILE A 162 -10.81 -4.97 -11.99
C ILE A 162 -10.92 -3.82 -11.00
N ALA A 163 -9.97 -3.72 -10.05
CA ALA A 163 -9.94 -2.65 -9.06
C ALA A 163 -8.52 -2.11 -8.88
N THR A 164 -8.36 -0.82 -9.17
CA THR A 164 -7.16 -0.05 -8.84
C THR A 164 -7.55 1.10 -7.95
N VAL A 165 -7.06 1.11 -6.72
CA VAL A 165 -7.48 2.05 -5.67
C VAL A 165 -6.26 2.67 -5.01
N ALA A 166 -6.25 3.99 -4.93
CA ALA A 166 -5.31 4.74 -4.11
C ALA A 166 -6.12 5.55 -3.10
N THR A 167 -5.77 5.43 -1.81
CA THR A 167 -6.47 6.12 -0.72
C THR A 167 -5.46 6.77 0.20
N ALA A 168 -5.61 8.06 0.48
CA ALA A 168 -4.85 8.75 1.52
C ALA A 168 -5.82 9.39 2.52
N ILE A 169 -5.55 9.22 3.81
CA ILE A 169 -6.36 9.76 4.91
C ILE A 169 -5.45 10.64 5.75
N GLY A 170 -5.76 11.93 5.90
CA GLY A 170 -4.94 12.90 6.63
C GLY A 170 -4.68 14.16 5.82
N ASN A 171 -3.86 15.06 6.34
CA ASN A 171 -3.56 16.37 5.78
C ASN A 171 -2.23 16.38 5.01
N GLY A 172 -2.08 17.30 4.05
CA GLY A 172 -0.77 17.56 3.41
C GLY A 172 -0.22 16.44 2.52
N ASN A 173 -1.05 15.45 2.17
CA ASN A 173 -0.65 14.37 1.27
C ASN A 173 -0.17 14.92 -0.08
N SER A 174 1.02 14.48 -0.52
CA SER A 174 1.74 15.05 -1.66
C SER A 174 1.22 14.55 -3.00
N GLN A 175 0.67 13.33 -3.04
CA GLN A 175 0.09 12.72 -4.23
C GLN A 175 -0.83 11.57 -3.86
N VAL A 176 -1.97 11.44 -4.55
CA VAL A 176 -2.83 10.24 -4.53
C VAL A 176 -3.18 9.92 -5.97
N SER A 177 -2.70 8.79 -6.47
CA SER A 177 -2.85 8.41 -7.88
C SER A 177 -3.21 6.94 -8.03
N ALA A 178 -4.26 6.67 -8.82
CA ALA A 178 -4.65 5.33 -9.24
C ALA A 178 -4.68 5.29 -10.77
N ALA A 179 -3.92 4.39 -11.38
CA ALA A 179 -3.85 4.22 -12.82
C ALA A 179 -4.07 2.76 -13.21
N ALA A 180 -5.02 2.53 -14.11
CA ALA A 180 -5.25 1.23 -14.73
C ALA A 180 -5.09 1.36 -16.24
N GLY A 181 -4.25 0.53 -16.85
CA GLY A 181 -3.97 0.57 -18.28
C GLY A 181 -4.07 -0.81 -18.93
N ALA A 182 -4.71 -0.88 -20.10
CA ALA A 182 -4.56 -2.00 -21.00
C ALA A 182 -3.38 -1.74 -21.95
N SER A 183 -2.56 -2.75 -22.25
CA SER A 183 -1.75 -2.71 -23.47
C SER A 183 -2.72 -2.78 -24.66
N ALA A 184 -2.99 -1.63 -25.29
CA ALA A 184 -4.01 -1.50 -26.32
C ALA A 184 -3.76 -2.44 -27.51
N PRO A 185 -4.76 -3.22 -28.01
CA PRO A 185 -4.80 -3.52 -29.43
C PRO A 185 -5.03 -2.20 -30.18
N THR A 186 -4.35 -2.03 -31.30
CA THR A 186 -4.16 -0.77 -32.06
C THR A 186 -5.43 -0.25 -32.77
N SER A 187 -6.59 -0.21 -32.13
CA SER A 187 -7.81 0.38 -32.70
C SER A 187 -8.26 1.60 -31.90
N SER A 188 -8.33 2.74 -32.60
CA SER A 188 -8.65 4.12 -32.20
C SER A 188 -9.31 4.34 -30.82
N PRO A 189 -8.76 5.24 -29.98
CA PRO A 189 -9.36 5.57 -28.70
C PRO A 189 -10.62 6.44 -28.88
N TRP A 190 -11.72 5.99 -28.29
CA TRP A 190 -12.81 6.89 -27.94
C TRP A 190 -12.32 7.88 -26.86
N PRO A 191 -12.75 9.16 -26.89
CA PRO A 191 -12.32 10.15 -25.91
C PRO A 191 -12.81 9.76 -24.51
N MET A 192 -11.88 9.51 -23.59
CA MET A 192 -12.16 9.30 -22.17
C MET A 192 -12.52 10.66 -21.51
N PRO A 193 -13.48 10.70 -20.57
CA PRO A 193 -13.73 11.91 -19.78
C PRO A 193 -12.58 12.16 -18.81
N SER A 194 -12.03 13.38 -18.84
CA SER A 194 -11.05 13.87 -17.86
C SER A 194 -11.71 14.04 -16.50
N VAL A 195 -11.25 13.32 -15.48
CA VAL A 195 -11.59 13.61 -14.08
C VAL A 195 -10.56 14.62 -13.54
N THR A 196 -10.96 15.88 -13.49
CA THR A 196 -10.18 16.94 -12.83
C THR A 196 -10.65 17.03 -11.37
N THR A 197 -9.79 16.72 -10.41
CA THR A 197 -10.08 16.96 -8.99
C THR A 197 -10.04 18.47 -8.74
N THR A 198 -11.20 19.11 -8.60
CA THR A 198 -11.27 20.48 -8.08
C THR A 198 -11.12 20.44 -6.56
N SER A 199 -10.23 21.27 -6.02
CA SER A 199 -10.17 21.53 -4.59
C SER A 199 -11.54 21.98 -4.05
N PRO A 200 -11.89 21.63 -2.80
CA PRO A 200 -13.12 22.12 -2.20
C PRO A 200 -13.10 23.65 -2.08
N PRO A 201 -14.22 24.34 -2.32
CA PRO A 201 -14.28 25.80 -2.19
C PRO A 201 -14.00 26.21 -0.73
N PRO A 202 -13.37 27.38 -0.50
CA PRO A 202 -13.09 27.87 0.84
C PRO A 202 -14.40 28.03 1.64
N ALA A 203 -14.36 27.66 2.93
CA ALA A 203 -15.48 27.74 3.83
C ALA A 203 -16.09 29.15 3.84
N ARG A 204 -17.40 29.23 3.60
CA ARG A 204 -18.17 30.47 3.69
C ARG A 204 -18.14 30.96 5.16
N PRO A 205 -17.77 32.22 5.44
CA PRO A 205 -17.79 32.73 6.81
C PRO A 205 -19.22 32.68 7.35
N GLU A 206 -19.43 31.95 8.45
CA GLU A 206 -20.69 31.90 9.17
C GLU A 206 -21.04 33.30 9.66
N SER A 207 -22.16 33.85 9.17
CA SER A 207 -22.73 35.08 9.71
C SER A 207 -23.29 34.78 11.09
N ALA A 208 -22.76 35.45 12.11
CA ALA A 208 -23.20 35.33 13.50
C ALA A 208 -24.73 35.42 13.61
N ILE A 209 -25.35 34.33 14.08
CA ILE A 209 -26.78 34.30 14.43
C ILE A 209 -26.95 35.19 15.67
N SER A 210 -27.69 36.29 15.50
CA SER A 210 -28.06 37.21 16.59
C SER A 210 -28.93 36.49 17.63
N PRO A 211 -28.73 36.68 18.94
CA PRO A 211 -29.52 36.00 19.95
C PRO A 211 -30.99 36.48 19.96
N PRO A 212 -31.95 35.62 20.34
CA PRO A 212 -33.38 35.92 20.27
C PRO A 212 -33.81 37.00 21.27
N PRO A 213 -34.87 37.79 20.96
CA PRO A 213 -35.32 38.90 21.80
C PRO A 213 -36.00 38.43 23.09
N GLN A 214 -35.56 38.99 24.23
CA GLN A 214 -36.18 38.79 25.54
C GLN A 214 -37.56 39.48 25.57
N ARG A 215 -38.65 38.70 25.65
CA ARG A 215 -40.00 39.25 25.88
C ARG A 215 -40.19 39.55 27.37
N PHE A 216 -40.16 40.82 27.73
CA PHE A 216 -40.76 41.30 28.99
C PHE A 216 -42.29 41.17 28.89
N SER A 217 -42.92 40.59 29.91
CA SER A 217 -44.36 40.68 30.12
C SER A 217 -44.59 41.00 31.58
N VAL A 218 -44.85 42.28 31.83
CA VAL A 218 -45.41 42.79 33.09
C VAL A 218 -46.93 42.68 32.96
N ALA A 219 -47.56 41.98 33.89
CA ALA A 219 -48.97 42.17 34.20
C ALA A 219 -49.14 42.16 35.72
N ALA A 220 -49.71 43.25 36.23
CA ALA A 220 -49.81 43.60 37.62
C ALA A 220 -51.04 43.00 38.31
N THR A 221 -50.84 42.65 39.58
CA THR A 221 -51.71 42.79 40.77
C THR A 221 -53.24 42.75 40.61
N ARG A 222 -53.86 41.75 41.25
CA ARG A 222 -54.71 41.93 42.44
C ARG A 222 -54.78 40.66 43.27
#